data_AF-A0A7J4QY59-F1
#
_entry.id   AF-A0A7J4QY59-F1
#
_cell.length_a   1.000
_cell.length_b   1.000
_cell.length_c   1.000
_cell.angle_alpha   90.00
_cell.angle_beta   90.00
_cell.angle_gamma   90.00
#
_symmetry.space_group_name_H-M   'P 1'
#
loop_
_entity.id
_entity.type
_entity.pdbx_description
1 polymer ?
#
loop_
_entity_poly.entity_id
_entity_poly.type
_entity_poly.pdbx_seq_one_letter_code
_entity_poly.pdbx_strand_id
1 'polypeptide(L)'
;MRKALAALLVGLMIATTLPANVAADEPEPIAWGVEYDYSNINGDIASMIGIDLQEVFQEVMAAGDDSGIDMLIGSVTSGSTTIVFEQYDGSMTTLDVDGTPTDFSTKMTELTVRHGVLDDFAVHSEWSDSYGGIDLTIGYDAEQLFNANVLYTEYFDANMGLHGMDMEMDVEAMIQYSVGISGELSGDGETLPFDIDLTLSTSFDINNGLLEVRMDEASPLYNEMANLQPGQRLTWECGSDDSYVDSGSEEVSIGDVCSDSSIHYETETSVLFELEGIPTEEVGLPAGDFDFSISDTVTDMYDGEVEIFFMGGGMELL
;
A
#
# COMPACT_ATOMS: atom_id res chain seq x y z
N MET A 1 -4.46 7.92 6.88
CA MET A 1 -3.08 7.79 7.38
C MET A 1 -3.00 7.27 8.81
N ARG A 2 -3.46 7.98 9.86
CA ARG A 2 -3.32 7.50 11.26
C ARG A 2 -3.83 6.08 11.53
N LYS A 3 -4.95 5.69 10.92
CA LYS A 3 -5.52 4.34 11.04
C LYS A 3 -4.73 3.24 10.30
N ALA A 4 -4.02 3.59 9.23
CA ALA A 4 -3.26 2.64 8.42
C ALA A 4 -1.89 2.35 9.08
N LEU A 5 -1.21 3.37 9.59
CA LEU A 5 0.05 3.25 10.33
C LEU A 5 -0.11 2.44 11.63
N ALA A 6 -1.23 2.56 12.34
CA ALA A 6 -1.46 1.76 13.54
C ALA A 6 -1.78 0.30 13.21
N ALA A 7 -2.54 0.05 12.13
CA ALA A 7 -2.78 -1.31 11.66
C ALA A 7 -1.48 -1.98 11.20
N LEU A 8 -0.54 -1.20 10.64
CA LEU A 8 0.80 -1.64 10.27
C LEU A 8 1.62 -2.02 11.51
N LEU A 9 1.70 -1.14 12.51
CA LEU A 9 2.44 -1.40 13.75
C LEU A 9 1.85 -2.58 14.53
N VAL A 10 0.53 -2.65 14.69
CA VAL A 10 -0.14 -3.81 15.33
C VAL A 10 0.09 -5.08 14.52
N GLY A 11 0.06 -5.00 13.19
CA GLY A 11 0.38 -6.12 12.31
C GLY A 11 1.83 -6.62 12.48
N LEU A 12 2.78 -5.70 12.59
CA LEU A 12 4.20 -6.01 12.85
C LEU A 12 4.40 -6.62 14.24
N MET A 13 3.76 -6.07 15.27
CA MET A 13 3.76 -6.64 16.61
C MET A 13 3.10 -8.01 16.68
N ILE A 14 2.11 -8.32 15.85
CA ILE A 14 1.54 -9.67 15.76
C ILE A 14 2.50 -10.61 14.99
N ALA A 15 3.13 -10.10 13.93
CA ALA A 15 4.12 -10.85 13.15
C ALA A 15 5.30 -11.34 14.01
N THR A 16 5.75 -10.55 15.00
CA THR A 16 6.81 -10.94 15.98
C THR A 16 6.39 -12.03 16.95
N THR A 17 5.10 -12.34 17.06
CA THR A 17 4.58 -13.36 18.00
C THR A 17 4.53 -14.78 17.42
N LEU A 18 4.84 -14.98 16.13
CA LEU A 18 4.91 -16.34 15.59
C LEU A 18 6.04 -17.10 16.31
N PRO A 19 5.71 -18.18 17.03
CA PRO A 19 6.64 -18.73 18.00
C PRO A 19 7.88 -19.28 17.31
N ALA A 20 9.05 -18.77 17.70
CA ALA A 20 10.35 -19.39 17.52
C ALA A 20 10.47 -20.71 18.34
N ASN A 21 9.44 -21.55 18.32
CA ASN A 21 9.45 -22.90 18.87
C ASN A 21 10.06 -23.87 17.85
N VAL A 22 11.28 -23.58 17.40
CA VAL A 22 12.16 -24.60 16.84
C VAL A 22 13.53 -24.37 17.46
N ALA A 23 13.93 -25.30 18.33
CA ALA A 23 15.27 -25.36 18.87
C ALA A 23 16.29 -25.43 17.72
N ALA A 24 16.87 -24.29 17.36
CA ALA A 24 18.06 -24.17 16.52
C ALA A 24 19.09 -23.36 17.32
N ASP A 25 20.34 -23.86 17.32
CA ASP A 25 21.47 -23.35 18.13
C ASP A 25 21.95 -21.94 17.71
N GLU A 26 21.36 -21.36 16.66
CA GLU A 26 21.46 -19.94 16.29
C GLU A 26 20.08 -19.51 15.74
N PRO A 27 19.57 -18.31 16.06
CA PRO A 27 18.31 -17.83 15.49
C PRO A 27 18.50 -17.62 13.99
N GLU A 28 18.09 -18.59 13.17
CA GLU A 28 18.03 -18.41 11.72
C GLU A 28 16.95 -17.36 11.39
N PRO A 29 17.23 -16.43 10.45
CA PRO A 29 16.23 -15.49 9.98
C PRO A 29 14.97 -16.22 9.49
N ILE A 30 13.80 -15.77 9.94
CA ILE A 30 12.51 -16.30 9.51
C ILE A 30 11.90 -15.31 8.52
N ALA A 31 11.66 -15.78 7.29
CA ALA A 31 10.97 -15.00 6.27
C ALA A 31 9.65 -15.66 5.88
N TRP A 32 8.58 -14.88 5.81
CA TRP A 32 7.28 -15.34 5.34
C TRP A 32 6.53 -14.21 4.64
N GLY A 33 5.63 -14.55 3.75
CA GLY A 33 4.96 -13.54 2.94
C GLY A 33 3.88 -14.12 2.03
N VAL A 34 3.27 -13.22 1.28
CA VAL A 34 2.28 -13.53 0.26
C VAL A 34 2.65 -12.83 -1.04
N GLU A 35 2.42 -13.51 -2.14
CA GLU A 35 2.56 -12.96 -3.49
C GLU A 35 1.27 -13.22 -4.25
N TYR A 36 0.82 -12.21 -5.00
CA TYR A 36 -0.31 -12.29 -5.90
C TYR A 36 0.09 -11.80 -7.29
N ASP A 37 -0.17 -12.60 -8.31
CA ASP A 37 0.05 -12.28 -9.72
C ASP A 37 -1.27 -11.87 -10.36
N TYR A 38 -1.35 -10.62 -10.82
CA TYR A 38 -2.55 -10.00 -11.36
C TYR A 38 -2.99 -10.56 -12.70
N SER A 39 -2.15 -11.32 -13.40
CA SER A 39 -2.60 -12.07 -14.58
C SER A 39 -3.70 -13.09 -14.25
N ASN A 40 -3.86 -13.47 -12.97
CA ASN A 40 -4.90 -14.38 -12.51
C ASN A 40 -6.24 -13.69 -12.21
N ILE A 41 -6.31 -12.35 -12.19
CA ILE A 41 -7.48 -11.60 -11.69
C ILE A 41 -8.80 -11.96 -12.41
N ASN A 42 -8.75 -12.16 -13.73
CA ASN A 42 -9.92 -12.55 -14.52
C ASN A 42 -10.44 -13.95 -14.13
N GLY A 43 -9.52 -14.89 -13.89
CA GLY A 43 -9.86 -16.24 -13.43
C GLY A 43 -10.43 -16.24 -12.02
N ASP A 44 -9.87 -15.41 -11.14
CA ASP A 44 -10.35 -15.26 -9.77
C ASP A 44 -11.75 -14.65 -9.73
N ILE A 45 -12.00 -13.57 -10.48
CA ILE A 45 -13.33 -12.97 -10.65
C ILE A 45 -14.31 -14.04 -11.16
N ALA A 46 -13.97 -14.76 -12.23
CA ALA A 46 -14.82 -15.83 -12.76
C ALA A 46 -15.12 -16.91 -11.72
N SER A 47 -14.15 -17.28 -10.87
CA SER A 47 -14.36 -18.25 -9.79
C SER A 47 -15.27 -17.74 -8.66
N MET A 48 -15.19 -16.43 -8.35
CA MET A 48 -15.91 -15.80 -7.25
C MET A 48 -17.35 -15.46 -7.60
N ILE A 49 -17.58 -14.89 -8.79
CA ILE A 49 -18.91 -14.41 -9.22
C ILE A 49 -19.51 -15.21 -10.38
N GLY A 50 -18.76 -16.13 -10.98
CA GLY A 50 -19.24 -17.00 -12.07
C GLY A 50 -19.32 -16.30 -13.43
N ILE A 51 -18.70 -15.13 -13.60
CA ILE A 51 -18.74 -14.33 -14.83
C ILE A 51 -17.34 -14.30 -15.43
N ASP A 52 -17.21 -14.76 -16.67
CA ASP A 52 -16.01 -14.61 -17.48
C ASP A 52 -16.09 -13.32 -18.29
N LEU A 53 -15.22 -12.35 -17.98
CA LEU A 53 -15.21 -11.05 -18.66
C LEU A 53 -14.91 -11.20 -20.16
N GLN A 54 -14.12 -12.19 -20.56
CA GLN A 54 -13.82 -12.43 -21.98
C GLN A 54 -15.04 -12.95 -22.74
N GLU A 55 -15.90 -13.75 -22.10
CA GLU A 55 -17.16 -14.18 -22.69
C GLU A 55 -18.10 -12.97 -22.88
N VAL A 56 -18.18 -12.08 -21.87
CA VAL A 56 -18.97 -10.84 -21.98
C VAL A 56 -18.49 -9.96 -23.13
N PHE A 57 -17.17 -9.78 -23.29
CA PHE A 57 -16.64 -9.00 -24.41
C PHE A 57 -16.97 -9.64 -25.76
N GLN A 58 -16.88 -10.96 -25.89
CA GLN A 58 -17.27 -11.68 -27.11
C GLN A 58 -18.74 -11.51 -27.45
N GLU A 59 -19.64 -11.54 -26.46
CA GLU A 59 -21.06 -11.30 -26.68
C GLU A 59 -21.33 -9.87 -27.19
N VAL A 60 -20.63 -8.87 -26.65
CA VAL A 60 -20.76 -7.47 -27.09
C VAL A 60 -20.23 -7.29 -28.52
N MET A 61 -19.06 -7.86 -28.84
CA MET A 61 -18.51 -7.81 -30.21
C MET A 61 -19.46 -8.47 -31.22
N ALA A 62 -20.04 -9.62 -30.88
CA ALA A 62 -21.03 -10.30 -31.74
C ALA A 62 -22.31 -9.47 -31.95
N ALA A 63 -22.77 -8.74 -30.92
CA ALA A 63 -23.89 -7.82 -31.06
C ALA A 63 -23.55 -6.60 -31.95
N GLY A 64 -22.28 -6.17 -31.95
CA GLY A 64 -21.75 -5.18 -32.89
C GLY A 64 -21.85 -5.66 -34.33
N ASP A 65 -21.33 -6.86 -34.62
CA ASP A 65 -21.41 -7.49 -35.94
C ASP A 65 -22.85 -7.58 -36.46
N ASP A 66 -23.79 -8.04 -35.61
CA ASP A 66 -25.21 -8.13 -35.94
C ASP A 66 -25.84 -6.76 -36.25
N SER A 67 -25.26 -5.68 -35.71
CA SER A 67 -25.68 -4.30 -35.92
C SER A 67 -24.93 -3.59 -37.07
N GLY A 68 -23.96 -4.26 -37.70
CA GLY A 68 -23.11 -3.69 -38.75
C GLY A 68 -22.04 -2.73 -38.24
N ILE A 69 -21.63 -2.87 -36.97
CA ILE A 69 -20.53 -2.13 -36.34
C ILE A 69 -19.42 -3.13 -36.07
N ASP A 70 -18.26 -3.00 -36.73
CA ASP A 70 -17.09 -3.81 -36.40
C ASP A 70 -16.56 -3.35 -35.04
N MET A 71 -16.35 -4.27 -34.10
CA MET A 71 -15.94 -3.93 -32.74
C MET A 71 -14.92 -4.93 -32.22
N LEU A 72 -13.84 -4.39 -31.64
CA LEU A 72 -12.83 -5.14 -30.92
C LEU A 72 -12.70 -4.60 -29.50
N ILE A 73 -12.86 -5.47 -28.51
CA ILE A 73 -12.69 -5.14 -27.10
C ILE A 73 -11.52 -5.97 -26.57
N GLY A 74 -10.57 -5.31 -25.93
CA GLY A 74 -9.42 -5.95 -25.29
C GLY A 74 -9.23 -5.41 -23.88
N SER A 75 -8.86 -6.31 -22.97
CA SER A 75 -8.37 -5.90 -21.65
C SER A 75 -7.22 -6.80 -21.21
N VAL A 76 -6.24 -6.22 -20.54
CA VAL A 76 -5.10 -6.91 -19.95
C VAL A 76 -4.80 -6.26 -18.61
N THR A 77 -4.91 -7.05 -17.54
CA THR A 77 -4.42 -6.65 -16.23
C THR A 77 -3.19 -7.49 -15.91
N SER A 78 -2.09 -6.84 -15.53
CA SER A 78 -0.82 -7.50 -15.23
C SER A 78 -0.11 -6.85 -14.07
N GLY A 79 0.89 -7.54 -13.51
CA GLY A 79 1.67 -7.05 -12.38
C GLY A 79 1.59 -7.99 -11.18
N SER A 80 2.10 -7.53 -10.05
CA SER A 80 2.22 -8.36 -8.85
C SER A 80 2.11 -7.54 -7.57
N THR A 81 1.59 -8.15 -6.52
CA THR A 81 1.77 -7.68 -5.13
C THR A 81 2.57 -8.70 -4.36
N THR A 82 3.62 -8.26 -3.69
CA THR A 82 4.45 -9.05 -2.79
C THR A 82 4.50 -8.35 -1.45
N ILE A 83 4.20 -9.08 -0.38
CA ILE A 83 4.33 -8.63 1.01
C ILE A 83 5.19 -9.66 1.72
N VAL A 84 6.35 -9.25 2.23
CA VAL A 84 7.30 -10.13 2.92
C VAL A 84 7.64 -9.53 4.28
N PHE A 85 7.64 -10.40 5.28
CA PHE A 85 8.14 -10.13 6.62
C PHE A 85 9.41 -10.95 6.83
N GLU A 86 10.47 -10.32 7.29
CA GLU A 86 11.72 -10.99 7.68
C GLU A 86 12.05 -10.65 9.13
N GLN A 87 12.39 -11.65 9.92
CA GLN A 87 12.64 -11.51 11.35
C GLN A 87 13.98 -12.11 11.71
N TYR A 88 14.78 -11.35 12.44
CA TYR A 88 16.13 -11.77 12.83
C TYR A 88 16.62 -11.01 14.07
N ASP A 89 17.67 -11.54 14.68
CA ASP A 89 18.34 -10.90 15.79
C ASP A 89 19.33 -9.86 15.26
N GLY A 90 19.18 -8.62 15.73
CA GLY A 90 20.03 -7.52 15.32
C GLY A 90 21.33 -7.44 16.10
N SER A 91 22.12 -6.41 15.80
CA SER A 91 23.29 -6.07 16.63
C SER A 91 22.84 -5.49 17.96
N MET A 92 23.57 -5.79 19.04
CA MET A 92 23.33 -5.11 20.32
C MET A 92 23.49 -3.59 20.15
N THR A 93 22.59 -2.85 20.77
CA THR A 93 22.55 -1.38 20.70
C THR A 93 22.64 -0.80 22.12
N THR A 94 23.50 0.20 22.30
CA THR A 94 23.56 0.94 23.56
C THR A 94 22.62 2.14 23.49
N LEU A 95 21.60 2.17 24.36
CA LEU A 95 20.70 3.32 24.51
C LEU A 95 20.94 4.00 25.86
N ASP A 96 20.59 5.29 25.94
CA ASP A 96 20.60 6.03 27.20
C ASP A 96 19.25 5.84 27.90
N VAL A 97 19.28 5.27 29.10
CA VAL A 97 18.11 5.16 29.99
C VAL A 97 18.41 5.97 31.24
N ASP A 98 17.67 7.07 31.46
CA ASP A 98 17.83 7.98 32.61
C ASP A 98 19.27 8.50 32.84
N GLY A 99 20.02 8.76 31.76
CA GLY A 99 21.41 9.21 31.81
C GLY A 99 22.43 8.08 31.97
N THR A 100 22.00 6.82 31.85
CA THR A 100 22.85 5.63 31.97
C THR A 100 22.89 4.86 30.64
N PRO A 101 24.04 4.78 29.97
CA PRO A 101 24.21 3.92 28.80
C PRO A 101 24.00 2.45 29.16
N THR A 102 23.05 1.80 28.51
CA THR A 102 22.65 0.42 28.74
C THR A 102 22.61 -0.34 27.42
N ASP A 103 23.19 -1.54 27.41
CA ASP A 103 23.22 -2.41 26.22
C ASP A 103 21.94 -3.24 26.14
N PHE A 104 21.28 -3.19 24.99
CA PHE A 104 20.08 -3.95 24.68
C PHE A 104 20.34 -4.95 23.56
N SER A 105 19.77 -6.14 23.70
CA SER A 105 19.60 -7.05 22.57
C SER A 105 18.48 -6.56 21.68
N THR A 106 18.61 -6.74 20.36
CA THR A 106 17.64 -6.22 19.40
C THR A 106 16.96 -7.36 18.66
N LYS A 107 15.64 -7.23 18.47
CA LYS A 107 14.87 -8.05 17.53
C LYS A 107 14.41 -7.14 16.40
N MET A 108 14.69 -7.54 15.17
CA MET A 108 14.40 -6.76 13.98
C MET A 108 13.31 -7.47 13.18
N THR A 109 12.30 -6.71 12.73
CA THR A 109 11.30 -7.15 11.77
C THR A 109 11.30 -6.20 10.59
N GLU A 110 11.66 -6.72 9.43
CA GLU A 110 11.58 -6.00 8.17
C GLU A 110 10.28 -6.34 7.47
N LEU A 111 9.56 -5.33 7.01
CA LEU A 111 8.43 -5.45 6.11
C LEU A 111 8.77 -4.82 4.77
N THR A 112 8.71 -5.65 3.74
CA THR A 112 8.86 -5.25 2.34
C THR A 112 7.52 -5.43 1.63
N VAL A 113 6.95 -4.32 1.14
CA VAL A 113 5.80 -4.34 0.25
C VAL A 113 6.23 -3.86 -1.14
N ARG A 114 5.90 -4.64 -2.15
CA ARG A 114 6.04 -4.27 -3.57
C ARG A 114 4.73 -4.54 -4.27
N HIS A 115 4.10 -3.50 -4.76
CA HIS A 115 2.86 -3.57 -5.51
C HIS A 115 3.06 -2.78 -6.80
N GLY A 116 2.75 -3.43 -7.92
CA GLY A 116 2.74 -2.82 -9.23
C GLY A 116 1.66 -3.47 -10.06
N VAL A 117 0.75 -2.68 -10.62
CA VAL A 117 -0.33 -3.15 -11.49
C VAL A 117 -0.44 -2.23 -12.70
N LEU A 118 -0.56 -2.86 -13.86
CA LEU A 118 -0.98 -2.22 -15.11
C LEU A 118 -2.33 -2.81 -15.48
N ASP A 119 -3.31 -1.94 -15.73
CA ASP A 119 -4.65 -2.30 -16.18
C ASP A 119 -4.96 -1.56 -17.48
N ASP A 120 -4.83 -2.29 -18.59
CA ASP A 120 -5.01 -1.76 -19.94
C ASP A 120 -6.35 -2.24 -20.49
N PHE A 121 -7.15 -1.31 -21.02
CA PHE A 121 -8.43 -1.58 -21.65
C PHE A 121 -8.57 -0.76 -22.93
N ALA A 122 -9.02 -1.39 -24.00
CA ALA A 122 -9.30 -0.69 -25.25
C ALA A 122 -10.54 -1.22 -25.94
N VAL A 123 -11.29 -0.29 -26.54
CA VAL A 123 -12.38 -0.57 -27.47
C VAL A 123 -12.06 0.12 -28.78
N HIS A 124 -12.01 -0.66 -29.85
CA HIS A 124 -11.98 -0.16 -31.21
C HIS A 124 -13.32 -0.46 -31.88
N SER A 125 -13.87 0.52 -32.59
CA SER A 125 -15.11 0.36 -33.34
C SER A 125 -15.04 1.08 -34.68
N GLU A 126 -15.52 0.41 -35.72
CA GLU A 126 -15.65 0.97 -37.06
C GLU A 126 -17.10 0.85 -37.54
N TRP A 127 -17.63 1.94 -38.07
CA TRP A 127 -18.92 1.95 -38.76
C TRP A 127 -18.88 2.87 -39.97
N SER A 128 -19.48 2.46 -41.08
CA SER A 128 -19.61 3.31 -42.27
C SER A 128 -20.87 3.01 -43.08
N ASP A 129 -21.31 4.00 -43.84
CA ASP A 129 -22.38 3.89 -44.82
C ASP A 129 -22.08 4.71 -46.10
N SER A 130 -23.09 4.94 -46.95
CA SER A 130 -22.93 5.70 -48.19
C SER A 130 -22.72 7.21 -48.01
N TYR A 131 -22.89 7.74 -46.80
CA TYR A 131 -22.85 9.17 -46.48
C TYR A 131 -21.63 9.54 -45.63
N GLY A 132 -21.14 8.63 -44.80
CA GLY A 132 -19.96 8.84 -43.97
C GLY A 132 -19.55 7.61 -43.16
N GLY A 133 -18.63 7.80 -42.23
CA GLY A 133 -18.15 6.76 -41.35
C GLY A 133 -17.45 7.31 -40.11
N ILE A 134 -17.28 6.43 -39.14
CA ILE A 134 -16.63 6.69 -37.85
C ILE A 134 -15.68 5.52 -37.61
N ASP A 135 -14.39 5.83 -37.48
CA ASP A 135 -13.39 4.99 -36.84
C ASP A 135 -13.13 5.60 -35.46
N LEU A 136 -13.26 4.80 -34.40
CA LEU A 136 -13.09 5.24 -33.03
C LEU A 136 -12.36 4.18 -32.21
N THR A 137 -11.28 4.59 -31.58
CA THR A 137 -10.56 3.85 -30.55
C THR A 137 -10.64 4.63 -29.24
N ILE A 138 -11.10 3.96 -28.18
CA ILE A 138 -11.05 4.48 -26.82
C ILE A 138 -10.18 3.53 -26.01
N GLY A 139 -9.05 4.04 -25.51
CA GLY A 139 -8.15 3.36 -24.60
C GLY A 139 -8.26 3.94 -23.19
N TYR A 140 -8.04 3.09 -22.20
CA TYR A 140 -7.81 3.46 -20.82
C TYR A 140 -6.67 2.61 -20.28
N ASP A 141 -5.75 3.25 -19.58
CA ASP A 141 -4.60 2.62 -18.97
C ASP A 141 -4.53 3.11 -17.52
N ALA A 142 -4.37 2.17 -16.59
CA ALA A 142 -4.17 2.46 -15.17
C ALA A 142 -2.84 1.88 -14.71
N GLU A 143 -1.99 2.74 -14.14
CA GLU A 143 -0.76 2.32 -13.49
C GLU A 143 -0.88 2.56 -11.98
N GLN A 144 -0.61 1.53 -11.19
CA GLN A 144 -0.57 1.62 -9.73
C GLN A 144 0.78 1.13 -9.24
N LEU A 145 1.42 1.91 -8.37
CA LEU A 145 2.63 1.53 -7.67
C LEU A 145 2.43 1.78 -6.18
N PHE A 146 2.85 0.81 -5.36
CA PHE A 146 2.97 1.00 -3.92
C PHE A 146 4.17 0.21 -3.42
N ASN A 147 5.16 0.92 -2.91
CA ASN A 147 6.36 0.36 -2.30
C ASN A 147 6.41 0.81 -0.84
N ALA A 148 6.67 -0.13 0.07
CA ALA A 148 6.98 0.20 1.45
C ALA A 148 8.18 -0.62 1.91
N ASN A 149 9.09 0.05 2.61
CA ASN A 149 10.15 -0.58 3.38
C ASN A 149 9.99 -0.09 4.81
N VAL A 150 9.84 -1.03 5.73
CA VAL A 150 9.68 -0.71 7.15
C VAL A 150 10.63 -1.59 7.93
N LEU A 151 11.49 -0.97 8.73
CA LEU A 151 12.35 -1.67 9.67
C LEU A 151 11.85 -1.36 11.09
N TYR A 152 11.32 -2.39 11.74
CA TYR A 152 10.88 -2.32 13.13
C TYR A 152 11.94 -2.97 14.03
N THR A 153 12.43 -2.24 15.02
CA THR A 153 13.46 -2.69 15.96
C THR A 153 12.93 -2.64 17.38
N GLU A 154 13.02 -3.73 18.11
CA GLU A 154 12.66 -3.80 19.53
C GLU A 154 13.89 -4.00 20.41
N TYR A 155 13.91 -3.34 21.57
CA TYR A 155 15.04 -3.34 22.50
C TYR A 155 14.72 -4.14 23.76
N PHE A 156 15.50 -5.20 24.01
CA PHE A 156 15.30 -6.12 25.12
C PHE A 156 16.48 -6.14 26.09
N ASP A 157 16.16 -6.16 27.39
CA ASP A 157 17.15 -6.43 28.42
C ASP A 157 17.47 -7.92 28.57
N ALA A 158 18.40 -8.24 29.48
CA ALA A 158 18.85 -9.61 29.74
C ALA A 158 17.75 -10.55 30.27
N ASN A 159 16.61 -10.03 30.72
CA ASN A 159 15.45 -10.78 31.22
C ASN A 159 14.30 -10.85 30.21
N MET A 160 14.54 -10.49 28.94
CA MET A 160 13.50 -10.37 27.90
C MET A 160 12.41 -9.32 28.23
N GLY A 161 12.72 -8.32 29.06
CA GLY A 161 11.87 -7.16 29.23
C GLY A 161 12.04 -6.19 28.06
N LEU A 162 10.94 -5.71 27.49
CA LEU A 162 10.94 -4.74 26.38
C LEU A 162 11.15 -3.33 26.94
N HIS A 163 12.13 -2.58 26.41
CA HIS A 163 12.46 -1.22 26.86
C HIS A 163 12.10 -0.13 25.85
N GLY A 164 11.73 -0.52 24.64
CA GLY A 164 11.38 0.43 23.60
C GLY A 164 11.36 -0.21 22.22
N MET A 165 10.97 0.60 21.26
CA MET A 165 10.86 0.19 19.87
C MET A 165 11.11 1.38 18.94
N ASP A 166 11.71 1.09 17.79
CA ASP A 166 11.90 2.03 16.69
C ASP A 166 11.24 1.50 15.43
N MET A 167 10.74 2.41 14.60
CA MET A 167 10.23 2.11 13.26
C MET A 167 10.80 3.12 12.27
N GLU A 168 11.65 2.63 11.39
CA GLU A 168 12.12 3.36 10.22
C GLU A 168 11.23 3.00 9.02
N MET A 169 10.76 3.99 8.26
CA MET A 169 9.83 3.80 7.16
C MET A 169 10.14 4.68 5.95
N ASP A 170 10.12 4.04 4.77
CA ASP A 170 10.08 4.69 3.47
C ASP A 170 8.89 4.12 2.68
N VAL A 171 8.02 4.98 2.20
CA VAL A 171 6.80 4.61 1.47
C VAL A 171 6.71 5.45 0.20
N GLU A 172 6.41 4.80 -0.92
CA GLU A 172 6.13 5.42 -2.21
C GLU A 172 4.81 4.87 -2.71
N ALA A 173 3.90 5.75 -3.11
CA ALA A 173 2.62 5.37 -3.70
C ALA A 173 2.36 6.25 -4.91
N MET A 174 1.96 5.64 -6.02
CA MET A 174 1.58 6.36 -7.24
C MET A 174 0.37 5.69 -7.86
N ILE A 175 -0.54 6.52 -8.36
CA ILE A 175 -1.58 6.07 -9.26
C ILE A 175 -1.70 7.03 -10.44
N GLN A 176 -1.66 6.47 -11.64
CA GLN A 176 -1.84 7.18 -12.89
C GLN A 176 -2.96 6.55 -13.69
N TYR A 177 -3.78 7.39 -14.28
CA TYR A 177 -4.81 7.01 -15.23
C TYR A 177 -4.57 7.78 -16.53
N SER A 178 -4.57 7.09 -17.64
CA SER A 178 -4.53 7.68 -18.97
C SER A 178 -5.76 7.22 -19.75
N VAL A 179 -6.37 8.13 -20.49
CA VAL A 179 -7.50 7.85 -21.39
C VAL A 179 -7.15 8.45 -22.74
N GLY A 180 -7.03 7.58 -23.74
CA GLY A 180 -6.81 7.98 -25.13
C GLY A 180 -8.10 7.83 -25.94
N ILE A 181 -8.43 8.83 -26.75
CA ILE A 181 -9.56 8.79 -27.68
C ILE A 181 -9.04 9.21 -29.06
N SER A 182 -8.93 8.25 -29.96
CA SER A 182 -8.39 8.48 -31.29
C SER A 182 -9.28 7.90 -32.38
N GLY A 183 -9.18 8.43 -33.59
CA GLY A 183 -9.99 7.96 -34.70
C GLY A 183 -10.15 8.97 -35.83
N GLU A 184 -11.13 8.72 -36.67
CA GLU A 184 -11.43 9.53 -37.84
C GLU A 184 -12.94 9.60 -38.10
N LEU A 185 -13.44 10.79 -38.36
CA LEU A 185 -14.78 11.00 -38.93
C LEU A 185 -14.64 11.20 -40.44
N SER A 186 -15.41 10.47 -41.25
CA SER A 186 -15.41 10.62 -42.70
C SER A 186 -16.80 11.01 -43.23
N GLY A 187 -16.85 11.85 -44.25
CA GLY A 187 -18.10 12.30 -44.87
C GLY A 187 -17.88 13.25 -46.04
N ASP A 188 -18.73 13.16 -47.07
CA ASP A 188 -18.67 14.02 -48.27
C ASP A 188 -17.30 14.08 -48.97
N GLY A 189 -16.49 13.02 -48.82
CA GLY A 189 -15.14 12.93 -49.40
C GLY A 189 -14.03 13.60 -48.57
N GLU A 190 -14.35 14.11 -47.38
CA GLU A 190 -13.41 14.68 -46.42
C GLU A 190 -13.27 13.74 -45.20
N THR A 191 -12.13 13.84 -44.52
CA THR A 191 -11.83 13.11 -43.28
C THR A 191 -11.34 14.08 -42.21
N LEU A 192 -11.71 13.80 -40.96
CA LEU A 192 -11.41 14.60 -39.79
C LEU A 192 -10.81 13.67 -38.72
N PRO A 193 -9.48 13.58 -38.62
CA PRO A 193 -8.83 12.80 -37.59
C PRO A 193 -8.88 13.53 -36.23
N PHE A 194 -8.90 12.76 -35.16
CA PHE A 194 -8.75 13.26 -33.79
C PHE A 194 -7.90 12.26 -32.99
N ASP A 195 -7.13 12.77 -32.03
CA ASP A 195 -6.28 11.98 -31.16
C ASP A 195 -6.12 12.76 -29.85
N ILE A 196 -6.95 12.44 -28.86
CA ILE A 196 -7.11 13.20 -27.62
C ILE A 196 -6.64 12.33 -26.47
N ASP A 197 -5.70 12.83 -25.68
CA ASP A 197 -5.15 12.13 -24.52
C ASP A 197 -5.41 12.90 -23.24
N LEU A 198 -5.97 12.23 -22.23
CA LEU A 198 -6.14 12.74 -20.88
C LEU A 198 -5.29 11.91 -19.93
N THR A 199 -4.40 12.54 -19.16
CA THR A 199 -3.61 11.89 -18.10
C THR A 199 -3.90 12.52 -16.74
N LEU A 200 -4.11 11.68 -15.74
CA LEU A 200 -4.36 12.01 -14.34
C LEU A 200 -3.35 11.23 -13.50
N SER A 201 -2.49 11.89 -12.73
CA SER A 201 -1.60 11.19 -11.81
C SER A 201 -1.61 11.82 -10.44
N THR A 202 -1.44 11.00 -9.41
CA THR A 202 -1.12 11.44 -8.07
C THR A 202 -0.09 10.51 -7.45
N SER A 203 0.90 11.08 -6.78
CA SER A 203 1.87 10.35 -5.98
C SER A 203 1.89 10.87 -4.55
N PHE A 204 2.29 9.99 -3.64
CA PHE A 204 2.48 10.27 -2.23
C PHE A 204 3.66 9.47 -1.70
N ASP A 205 4.62 10.19 -1.14
CA ASP A 205 5.82 9.59 -0.56
C ASP A 205 5.93 9.94 0.92
N ILE A 206 6.42 8.99 1.72
CA ILE A 206 6.96 9.20 3.07
C ILE A 206 8.44 8.88 2.99
N ASN A 207 9.27 9.86 3.30
CA ASN A 207 10.71 9.71 3.36
C ASN A 207 11.21 9.96 4.78
N ASN A 208 12.31 9.31 5.15
CA ASN A 208 12.98 9.53 6.43
C ASN A 208 12.02 9.36 7.62
N GLY A 209 11.03 8.46 7.51
CA GLY A 209 10.07 8.26 8.57
C GLY A 209 10.74 7.52 9.72
N LEU A 210 10.71 8.11 10.91
CA LEU A 210 11.27 7.54 12.13
C LEU A 210 10.25 7.72 13.26
N LEU A 211 9.85 6.60 13.86
CA LEU A 211 9.08 6.58 15.10
C LEU A 211 9.95 5.93 16.17
N GLU A 212 10.03 6.55 17.33
CA GLU A 212 10.78 6.05 18.48
C GLU A 212 9.88 6.04 19.71
N VAL A 213 9.89 4.94 20.45
CA VAL A 213 9.20 4.82 21.75
C VAL A 213 10.17 4.26 22.77
N ARG A 214 10.21 4.88 23.94
CA ARG A 214 11.06 4.50 25.09
C ARG A 214 10.18 4.30 26.31
N MET A 215 10.42 3.22 27.03
CA MET A 215 9.68 2.85 28.24
C MET A 215 10.49 3.24 29.49
N ASP A 216 9.80 3.66 30.55
CA ASP A 216 10.45 3.98 31.84
C ASP A 216 10.99 2.73 32.52
N GLU A 217 10.25 1.62 32.40
CA GLU A 217 10.59 0.33 32.99
C GLU A 217 10.45 -0.77 31.94
N ALA A 218 11.13 -1.89 32.20
CA ALA A 218 11.09 -3.05 31.32
C ALA A 218 9.66 -3.64 31.28
N SER A 219 9.01 -3.58 30.12
CA SER A 219 7.68 -4.15 29.92
C SER A 219 7.73 -5.68 29.96
N PRO A 220 6.83 -6.34 30.72
CA PRO A 220 6.74 -7.79 30.77
C PRO A 220 5.95 -8.38 29.59
N LEU A 221 5.59 -7.59 28.58
CA LEU A 221 4.73 -7.96 27.44
C LEU A 221 4.98 -9.37 26.90
N TYR A 222 6.22 -9.65 26.49
CA TYR A 222 6.58 -10.93 25.88
C TYR A 222 6.56 -12.11 26.87
N ASN A 223 6.86 -11.85 28.14
CA ASN A 223 6.77 -12.85 29.19
C ASN A 223 5.31 -13.22 29.48
N GLU A 224 4.43 -12.23 29.60
CA GLU A 224 2.99 -12.47 29.80
C GLU A 224 2.36 -13.15 28.58
N MET A 225 2.72 -12.71 27.38
CA MET A 225 2.28 -13.31 26.12
C MET A 225 2.64 -14.80 26.04
N ALA A 226 3.88 -15.17 26.40
CA ALA A 226 4.31 -16.57 26.40
C ALA A 226 3.56 -17.45 27.42
N ASN A 227 2.94 -16.83 28.44
CA ASN A 227 2.21 -17.52 29.51
C ASN A 227 0.68 -17.49 29.33
N LEU A 228 0.17 -16.90 28.25
CA LEU A 228 -1.26 -16.85 27.95
C LEU A 228 -1.89 -18.25 27.89
N GLN A 229 -3.04 -18.42 28.54
CA GLN A 229 -3.83 -19.64 28.46
C GLN A 229 -4.84 -19.56 27.29
N PRO A 230 -5.27 -20.71 26.73
CA PRO A 230 -6.31 -20.72 25.70
C PRO A 230 -7.60 -20.04 26.18
N GLY A 231 -8.16 -19.18 25.32
CA GLY A 231 -9.33 -18.35 25.62
C GLY A 231 -9.05 -17.11 26.46
N GLN A 232 -7.78 -16.79 26.76
CA GLN A 232 -7.40 -15.51 27.34
C GLN A 232 -7.01 -14.49 26.28
N ARG A 233 -7.35 -13.23 26.55
CA ARG A 233 -6.91 -12.06 25.79
C ARG A 233 -5.76 -11.38 26.50
N LEU A 234 -4.75 -10.92 25.76
CA LEU A 234 -3.78 -9.95 26.25
C LEU A 234 -4.08 -8.59 25.62
N THR A 235 -4.11 -7.56 26.46
CA THR A 235 -4.12 -6.16 26.02
C THR A 235 -2.90 -5.46 26.55
N TRP A 236 -2.26 -4.69 25.68
CA TRP A 236 -1.10 -3.90 26.01
C TRP A 236 -1.33 -2.46 25.59
N GLU A 237 -0.95 -1.52 26.45
CA GLU A 237 -0.90 -0.09 26.18
C GLU A 237 0.39 0.51 26.74
N CYS A 238 0.91 1.50 26.02
CA CYS A 238 2.05 2.31 26.35
C CYS A 238 1.61 3.77 26.35
N GLY A 239 1.92 4.48 27.43
CA GLY A 239 1.36 5.79 27.76
C GLY A 239 0.32 5.76 28.90
N SER A 240 0.33 4.71 29.73
CA SER A 240 -0.45 4.67 30.99
C SER A 240 0.13 5.63 32.02
N ASP A 241 -0.67 6.05 33.00
CA ASP A 241 -0.20 6.91 34.12
C ASP A 241 0.79 6.19 35.04
N ASP A 242 0.69 4.85 35.16
CA ASP A 242 1.53 3.98 35.98
C ASP A 242 1.74 2.64 35.25
N SER A 243 2.87 1.96 35.49
CA SER A 243 3.12 0.61 34.95
C SER A 243 2.41 -0.46 35.78
N TYR A 244 1.66 -1.35 35.14
CA TYR A 244 0.92 -2.43 35.81
C TYR A 244 0.75 -3.68 34.95
N VAL A 245 0.54 -4.81 35.64
CA VAL A 245 0.03 -6.05 35.07
C VAL A 245 -1.20 -6.46 35.86
N ASP A 246 -2.36 -6.49 35.22
CA ASP A 246 -3.61 -7.00 35.78
C ASP A 246 -3.99 -8.30 35.08
N SER A 247 -4.09 -9.39 35.85
CA SER A 247 -4.38 -10.73 35.32
C SER A 247 -5.69 -11.26 35.89
N GLY A 248 -6.67 -11.37 35.00
CA GLY A 248 -7.97 -11.99 35.21
C GLY A 248 -8.07 -13.39 34.60
N SER A 249 -9.21 -14.05 34.81
CA SER A 249 -9.46 -15.38 34.23
C SER A 249 -9.62 -15.37 32.70
N GLU A 250 -9.98 -14.23 32.12
CA GLU A 250 -10.28 -14.06 30.69
C GLU A 250 -9.33 -13.06 30.00
N GLU A 251 -8.60 -12.25 30.76
CA GLU A 251 -7.82 -11.14 30.22
C GLU A 251 -6.55 -10.89 31.05
N VAL A 252 -5.46 -10.56 30.38
CA VAL A 252 -4.23 -9.99 30.94
C VAL A 252 -4.06 -8.60 30.35
N SER A 253 -4.09 -7.57 31.19
CA SER A 253 -3.86 -6.19 30.77
C SER A 253 -2.52 -5.71 31.28
N ILE A 254 -1.74 -5.11 30.37
CA ILE A 254 -0.44 -4.53 30.65
C ILE A 254 -0.53 -3.06 30.26
N GLY A 255 -0.24 -2.19 31.23
CA GLY A 255 -0.02 -0.78 30.96
C GLY A 255 1.42 -0.43 31.29
N ASP A 256 2.10 0.25 30.38
CA ASP A 256 3.47 0.72 30.55
C ASP A 256 3.53 2.25 30.47
N VAL A 257 4.37 2.84 31.32
CA VAL A 257 4.73 4.26 31.20
C VAL A 257 5.81 4.40 30.13
N CYS A 258 5.53 5.23 29.13
CA CYS A 258 6.47 5.53 28.06
C CYS A 258 6.97 6.96 28.20
N SER A 259 8.25 7.12 28.57
CA SER A 259 8.90 8.41 28.86
C SER A 259 9.02 9.27 27.62
N ASP A 260 9.27 8.63 26.49
CA ASP A 260 9.51 9.30 25.22
C ASP A 260 8.80 8.55 24.11
N SER A 261 8.15 9.31 23.24
CA SER A 261 7.44 8.80 22.10
C SER A 261 7.44 9.87 21.03
N SER A 262 8.34 9.75 20.05
CA SER A 262 8.53 10.74 19.00
C SER A 262 8.23 10.14 17.63
N ILE A 263 7.79 10.99 16.72
CA ILE A 263 7.62 10.65 15.32
C ILE A 263 8.07 11.81 14.45
N HIS A 264 8.90 11.49 13.47
CA HIS A 264 9.39 12.36 12.43
C HIS A 264 9.10 11.73 11.07
N TYR A 265 8.62 12.50 10.10
CA TYR A 265 8.61 12.07 8.71
C TYR A 265 8.50 13.25 7.75
N GLU A 266 9.06 13.09 6.55
CA GLU A 266 8.89 14.01 5.43
C GLU A 266 7.88 13.41 4.45
N THR A 267 6.94 14.21 3.96
CA THR A 267 6.00 13.79 2.93
C THR A 267 6.17 14.60 1.66
N GLU A 268 6.03 13.95 0.52
CA GLU A 268 5.86 14.60 -0.78
C GLU A 268 4.54 14.15 -1.38
N THR A 269 3.77 15.08 -1.95
CA THR A 269 2.54 14.77 -2.68
C THR A 269 2.56 15.51 -4.00
N SER A 270 2.43 14.78 -5.10
CA SER A 270 2.35 15.35 -6.44
C SER A 270 1.00 15.05 -7.08
N VAL A 271 0.56 15.98 -7.91
CA VAL A 271 -0.63 15.82 -8.77
C VAL A 271 -0.29 16.25 -10.18
N LEU A 272 -0.86 15.56 -11.15
CA LEU A 272 -0.73 15.84 -12.58
C LEU A 272 -2.10 15.71 -13.25
N PHE A 273 -2.41 16.65 -14.11
CA PHE A 273 -3.60 16.68 -14.95
C PHE A 273 -3.20 17.23 -16.31
N GLU A 274 -3.26 16.42 -17.35
CA GLU A 274 -2.87 16.78 -18.71
C GLU A 274 -3.97 16.41 -19.70
N LEU A 275 -4.32 17.32 -20.60
CA LEU A 275 -5.14 17.05 -21.77
C LEU A 275 -4.44 17.62 -22.98
N GLU A 276 -4.25 16.78 -23.99
CA GLU A 276 -3.57 17.14 -25.22
C GLU A 276 -4.33 16.60 -26.44
N GLY A 277 -4.01 17.15 -27.62
CA GLY A 277 -4.42 16.55 -28.89
C GLY A 277 -5.84 16.91 -29.35
N ILE A 278 -6.50 17.89 -28.72
CA ILE A 278 -7.75 18.42 -29.24
C ILE A 278 -7.51 19.00 -30.65
N PRO A 279 -8.27 18.58 -31.69
CA PRO A 279 -8.07 19.03 -33.07
C PRO A 279 -8.60 20.46 -33.28
N THR A 280 -7.95 21.44 -32.67
CA THR A 280 -8.35 22.86 -32.68
C THR A 280 -8.25 23.51 -34.07
N GLU A 281 -7.32 23.03 -34.91
CA GLU A 281 -7.12 23.51 -36.28
C GLU A 281 -8.36 23.34 -37.16
N GLU A 282 -9.14 22.28 -36.88
CA GLU A 282 -10.33 21.89 -37.63
C GLU A 282 -11.53 22.81 -37.36
N VAL A 283 -11.46 23.59 -36.27
CA VAL A 283 -12.42 24.65 -35.95
C VAL A 283 -11.84 26.05 -36.15
N GLY A 284 -10.69 26.16 -36.82
CA GLY A 284 -10.04 27.42 -37.19
C GLY A 284 -9.27 28.09 -36.05
N LEU A 285 -8.90 27.34 -35.01
CA LEU A 285 -8.04 27.77 -33.92
C LEU A 285 -6.60 27.25 -34.13
N PRO A 286 -5.56 27.93 -33.64
CA PRO A 286 -4.20 27.38 -33.62
C PRO A 286 -4.09 26.00 -32.95
N ALA A 287 -3.17 25.16 -33.42
CA ALA A 287 -2.86 23.87 -32.79
C ALA A 287 -2.48 24.05 -31.30
N GLY A 288 -3.04 23.19 -30.44
CA GLY A 288 -2.76 23.17 -29.01
C GLY A 288 -3.40 24.31 -28.21
N ASP A 289 -4.28 25.11 -28.80
CA ASP A 289 -5.01 26.19 -28.10
C ASP A 289 -5.85 25.69 -26.90
N PHE A 290 -6.16 24.39 -26.86
CA PHE A 290 -6.89 23.75 -25.76
C PHE A 290 -6.09 22.68 -25.02
N ASP A 291 -4.80 22.55 -25.29
CA ASP A 291 -3.94 21.69 -24.50
C ASP A 291 -3.72 22.35 -23.13
N PHE A 292 -3.88 21.58 -22.07
CA PHE A 292 -3.62 22.05 -20.71
C PHE A 292 -2.80 21.04 -19.93
N SER A 293 -1.91 21.55 -19.09
CA SER A 293 -1.19 20.77 -18.09
C SER A 293 -1.23 21.53 -16.78
N ILE A 294 -1.71 20.87 -15.73
CA ILE A 294 -1.72 21.35 -14.36
C ILE A 294 -0.95 20.31 -13.55
N SER A 295 0.16 20.74 -12.99
CA SER A 295 0.92 19.95 -12.02
C SER A 295 1.23 20.78 -10.80
N ASP A 296 1.26 20.11 -9.65
CA ASP A 296 1.71 20.70 -8.39
C ASP A 296 2.43 19.64 -7.57
N THR A 297 3.34 20.08 -6.71
CA THR A 297 4.05 19.21 -5.77
C THR A 297 4.22 19.95 -4.47
N VAL A 298 3.76 19.32 -3.39
CA VAL A 298 3.80 19.86 -2.04
C VAL A 298 4.61 18.93 -1.17
N THR A 299 5.62 19.48 -0.52
CA THR A 299 6.40 18.80 0.52
C THR A 299 6.01 19.33 1.88
N ASP A 300 5.89 18.44 2.86
CA ASP A 300 5.65 18.81 4.26
C ASP A 300 6.53 17.96 5.18
N MET A 301 6.74 18.45 6.39
CA MET A 301 7.51 17.75 7.43
C MET A 301 6.67 17.72 8.70
N TYR A 302 6.58 16.53 9.29
CA TYR A 302 5.92 16.34 10.57
C TYR A 302 6.94 15.95 11.63
N ASP A 303 6.88 16.68 12.75
CA ASP A 303 7.57 16.38 14.00
C ASP A 303 6.53 16.42 15.11
N GLY A 304 6.43 15.36 15.90
CA GLY A 304 5.46 15.30 16.98
C GLY A 304 5.65 14.15 17.95
N GLU A 305 4.71 14.05 18.88
CA GLU A 305 4.59 12.90 19.77
C GLU A 305 3.72 11.82 19.12
N VAL A 306 4.05 10.56 19.40
CA VAL A 306 3.25 9.42 18.95
C VAL A 306 1.91 9.44 19.69
N GLU A 307 0.78 9.43 18.96
CA GLU A 307 -0.53 9.33 19.60
C GLU A 307 -0.76 7.92 20.19
N ILE A 308 -1.44 7.84 21.35
CA ILE A 308 -1.75 6.60 22.10
C ILE A 308 -2.31 5.46 21.22
N PHE A 309 -3.00 5.78 20.13
CA PHE A 309 -3.52 4.77 19.19
C PHE A 309 -2.43 3.92 18.51
N PHE A 310 -1.19 4.41 18.46
CA PHE A 310 -0.02 3.68 17.97
C PHE A 310 0.75 2.98 19.09
N MET A 311 0.31 3.04 20.33
CA MET A 311 1.06 2.51 21.47
C MET A 311 0.29 1.42 22.19
N GLY A 312 -0.66 0.76 21.52
CA GLY A 312 -1.43 -0.31 22.13
C GLY A 312 -1.90 -1.37 21.16
N GLY A 313 -2.12 -2.59 21.67
CA GLY A 313 -2.49 -3.76 20.90
C GLY A 313 -3.25 -4.78 21.74
N GLY A 314 -4.01 -5.65 21.08
CA GLY A 314 -4.72 -6.74 21.73
C GLY A 314 -4.58 -8.03 20.93
N MET A 315 -4.31 -9.13 21.61
CA MET A 315 -4.25 -10.46 21.02
C MET A 315 -5.10 -11.44 21.82
N GLU A 316 -5.75 -12.37 21.13
CA GLU A 316 -6.55 -13.43 21.74
C GLU A 316 -6.01 -14.78 21.29
N LEU A 317 -5.71 -15.65 22.25
CA LEU A 317 -5.29 -17.01 21.96
C LEU A 317 -6.53 -17.90 21.85
N LEU A 318 -6.93 -18.23 20.62
CA LEU A 318 -8.09 -19.08 20.30
C LEU A 318 -7.89 -20.57 20.63
#